data_AF-A0A426TAE0-F1
#
_entry.id   AF-A0A426TAE0-F1
#
_cell.length_a   1.000
_cell.length_b   1.000
_cell.length_c   1.000
_cell.angle_alpha   90.00
_cell.angle_beta   90.00
_cell.angle_gamma   90.00
#
_symmetry.space_group_name_H-M   'P 1'
#
loop_
_entity.id
_entity.type
_entity.pdbx_description
1 polymer ?
#
loop_
_entity_poly.entity_id
_entity_poly.type
_entity_poly.pdbx_seq_one_letter_code
_entity_poly.pdbx_strand_id
1 'polypeptide(L)'
;MKKSKVLQISNRFIDAEKERFHRKELEKQQKNRFLATVIVLVIFLFMLPTYNLVATHQKLKQNEAKLVELENQYKDLSREKELRDALVKKLQDEEYAAKYVRAKYQFSKDGEFIYNIPGLLPK
;
A
#
# COMPACT_ATOMS: atom_id res chain seq x y z
N MET A 1 -32.79 28.39 63.89
CA MET A 1 -31.33 28.56 64.04
C MET A 1 -30.98 30.02 63.82
N LYS A 2 -30.31 30.66 64.79
CA LYS A 2 -30.05 32.10 64.86
C LYS A 2 -28.85 32.45 63.95
N LYS A 3 -29.05 33.28 62.91
CA LYS A 3 -27.94 33.76 62.05
C LYS A 3 -27.12 34.78 62.84
N SER A 4 -25.85 34.47 63.13
CA SER A 4 -24.93 35.45 63.70
C SER A 4 -24.69 36.58 62.70
N LYS A 5 -25.07 37.80 63.08
CA LYS A 5 -24.82 39.00 62.28
C LYS A 5 -23.36 39.41 62.48
N VAL A 6 -22.46 38.72 61.79
CA VAL A 6 -21.04 39.07 61.77
C VAL A 6 -20.89 40.28 60.86
N LEU A 7 -20.46 41.40 61.43
CA LEU A 7 -20.13 42.60 60.66
C LEU A 7 -18.82 42.31 59.91
N GLN A 8 -18.92 42.11 58.60
CA GLN A 8 -17.75 42.05 57.75
C GLN A 8 -17.10 43.44 57.78
N ILE A 9 -15.85 43.52 58.26
CA ILE A 9 -15.06 44.74 58.19
C ILE A 9 -14.72 44.94 56.71
N SER A 10 -15.45 45.84 56.04
CA SER A 10 -15.21 46.22 54.64
C SER A 10 -13.91 47.02 54.57
N ASN A 11 -12.80 46.33 54.36
CA ASN A 11 -11.49 46.93 54.22
C ASN A 11 -11.07 46.90 52.75
N ARG A 12 -10.75 48.08 52.19
CA ARG A 12 -10.23 48.23 50.83
C ARG A 12 -9.05 47.30 50.53
N PHE A 13 -8.22 47.00 51.53
CA PHE A 13 -7.12 46.05 51.39
C PHE A 13 -7.61 44.61 51.14
N ILE A 14 -8.59 44.15 51.90
CA ILE A 14 -9.16 42.79 51.79
C ILE A 14 -9.86 42.62 50.44
N ASP A 15 -10.59 43.65 50.00
CA ASP A 15 -11.27 43.62 48.70
C ASP A 15 -10.26 43.64 47.55
N ALA A 16 -9.22 44.48 47.63
CA ALA A 16 -8.15 44.51 46.63
C ALA A 16 -7.37 43.20 46.54
N GLU A 17 -7.18 42.50 47.66
CA GLU A 17 -6.50 41.21 47.70
C GLU A 17 -7.36 40.08 47.14
N LYS A 18 -8.67 40.05 47.44
CA LYS A 18 -9.62 39.11 46.81
C LYS A 18 -9.67 39.29 45.29
N GLU A 19 -9.71 40.53 44.80
CA GLU A 19 -9.67 40.82 43.36
C GLU A 19 -8.38 40.30 42.70
N ARG A 20 -7.23 40.40 43.40
CA ARG A 20 -5.96 39.83 42.92
C ARG A 20 -6.00 38.30 42.86
N PHE A 21 -6.57 37.64 43.86
CA PHE A 21 -6.75 36.18 43.86
C PHE A 21 -7.68 35.73 42.73
N HIS A 22 -8.84 36.38 42.57
CA HIS A 22 -9.77 36.08 41.49
C HIS A 22 -9.15 36.33 40.10
N ARG A 23 -8.38 37.42 39.93
CA ARG A 23 -7.67 37.68 38.67
C ARG A 23 -6.64 36.60 38.36
N LYS A 24 -5.82 36.19 39.34
CA LYS A 24 -4.85 35.09 39.17
C LYS A 24 -5.54 33.77 38.82
N GLU A 25 -6.69 33.50 39.43
CA GLU A 25 -7.46 32.28 39.17
C GLU A 25 -8.10 32.30 37.78
N LEU A 26 -8.66 33.44 37.36
CA LEU A 26 -9.17 33.64 36.00
C LEU A 26 -8.06 33.52 34.96
N GLU A 27 -6.88 34.09 35.21
CA GLU A 27 -5.72 33.94 34.34
C GLU A 27 -5.25 32.48 34.24
N LYS A 28 -5.24 31.75 35.35
CA LYS A 28 -4.92 30.32 35.38
C LYS A 28 -5.95 29.50 34.61
N GLN A 29 -7.23 29.78 34.80
CA GLN A 29 -8.31 29.12 34.06
C GLN A 29 -8.22 29.39 32.56
N GLN A 30 -7.95 30.64 32.15
CA GLN A 30 -7.75 30.98 30.74
C GLN A 30 -6.55 30.24 30.14
N LYS A 31 -5.41 30.19 30.84
CA LYS A 31 -4.22 29.43 30.41
C LYS A 31 -4.50 27.94 30.31
N ASN A 32 -5.21 27.37 31.28
CA ASN A 32 -5.57 25.96 31.26
C ASN A 32 -6.54 25.61 30.12
N ARG A 33 -7.50 26.50 29.83
CA ARG A 33 -8.41 26.33 28.67
C ARG A 33 -7.64 26.40 27.35
N PHE A 34 -6.72 27.35 27.22
CA PHE A 34 -5.85 27.43 26.05
C PHE A 34 -5.00 26.17 25.89
N LEU A 35 -4.38 25.70 26.98
CA LEU A 35 -3.59 24.47 26.97
C LEU A 35 -4.43 23.24 26.58
N ALA A 36 -5.66 23.13 27.08
CA ALA A 36 -6.57 22.05 26.70
C ALA A 36 -6.90 22.08 25.20
N THR A 37 -7.16 23.26 24.63
CA THR A 37 -7.39 23.41 23.18
C THR A 37 -6.15 23.02 22.38
N VAL A 38 -4.95 23.41 22.82
CA VAL A 38 -3.69 23.03 22.17
C VAL A 38 -3.48 21.52 22.20
N ILE A 39 -3.73 20.86 23.34
CA ILE A 39 -3.61 19.41 23.47
C ILE A 39 -4.58 18.69 22.52
N VAL A 40 -5.83 19.14 22.43
CA VAL A 40 -6.82 18.58 21.50
C VAL A 40 -6.33 18.73 20.05
N LEU A 41 -5.84 19.91 19.67
CA LEU A 41 -5.29 20.14 18.33
C LEU A 41 -4.08 19.24 18.03
N VAL A 42 -3.19 19.03 18.99
CA VAL A 42 -2.05 18.12 18.86
C VAL A 42 -2.53 16.68 18.64
N ILE A 43 -3.48 16.21 19.43
CA ILE A 43 -4.05 14.86 19.27
C ILE A 43 -4.67 14.71 17.87
N PHE A 44 -5.45 15.69 17.40
CA PHE A 44 -6.03 15.68 16.06
C PHE A 44 -4.95 15.68 14.97
N LEU A 45 -3.90 16.50 15.13
CA LEU A 45 -2.78 16.57 14.18
C LEU A 45 -2.06 15.22 14.05
N PHE A 46 -1.88 14.51 15.17
CA PHE A 46 -1.23 13.19 15.17
C PHE A 46 -2.16 12.04 14.80
N MET A 47 -3.48 12.15 15.00
CA MET A 47 -4.44 11.10 14.61
C MET A 47 -4.57 11.00 13.08
N LEU A 48 -4.68 12.12 12.37
CA LEU A 48 -4.88 12.16 10.91
C LEU A 48 -3.85 11.35 10.09
N PRO A 49 -2.52 11.44 10.34
CA PRO A 49 -1.53 10.70 9.56
C PRO A 49 -1.52 9.18 9.82
N THR A 50 -2.12 8.70 10.91
CA THR A 50 -2.05 7.26 11.26
C THR A 50 -2.85 6.35 10.32
N TYR A 51 -3.94 6.85 9.74
CA TYR A 51 -4.80 6.04 8.86
C TYR A 51 -4.11 5.58 7.58
N ASN A 52 -3.18 6.38 7.04
CA ASN A 52 -2.47 6.03 5.80
C ASN A 52 -1.32 5.04 6.02
N LEU A 53 -0.79 4.93 7.23
CA LEU A 53 0.44 4.17 7.47
C LEU A 53 0.20 2.65 7.33
N VAL A 54 -0.87 2.14 7.93
CA VAL A 54 -1.21 0.69 7.89
C VAL A 54 -1.60 0.24 6.48
N ALA A 55 -2.41 1.05 5.78
CA ALA A 55 -2.81 0.77 4.41
C ALA A 55 -1.58 0.76 3.46
N THR A 56 -0.60 1.63 3.71
CA THR A 56 0.63 1.70 2.90
C THR A 56 1.49 0.46 3.09
N HIS A 57 1.66 -0.03 4.32
CA HIS A 57 2.43 -1.25 4.58
C HIS A 57 1.81 -2.49 3.94
N GLN A 58 0.49 -2.63 3.95
CA GLN A 58 -0.18 -3.75 3.27
C GLN A 58 -0.03 -3.66 1.75
N LYS A 59 -0.18 -2.46 1.18
CA LYS A 59 0.03 -2.22 -0.25
C LYS A 59 1.47 -2.53 -0.69
N LEU A 60 2.46 -2.15 0.11
CA LEU A 60 3.88 -2.45 -0.17
C LEU A 60 4.13 -3.95 -0.27
N LYS A 61 3.68 -4.73 0.71
CA LYS A 61 3.83 -6.21 0.67
C LYS A 61 3.12 -6.85 -0.53
N GLN A 62 1.92 -6.37 -0.86
CA GLN A 62 1.20 -6.86 -2.04
C GLN A 62 1.92 -6.50 -3.34
N ASN A 63 2.51 -5.32 -3.42
CA ASN A 63 3.28 -4.90 -4.60
C ASN A 63 4.57 -5.69 -4.75
N GLU A 64 5.27 -6.00 -3.66
CA GLU A 64 6.46 -6.88 -3.70
C GLU A 64 6.10 -8.27 -4.24
N ALA A 65 5.02 -8.88 -3.76
CA ALA A 65 4.56 -10.18 -4.25
C ALA A 65 4.21 -10.12 -5.75
N LYS A 66 3.50 -9.07 -6.18
CA LYS A 66 3.17 -8.85 -7.59
C LYS A 66 4.41 -8.64 -8.46
N LEU A 67 5.43 -7.95 -7.95
CA LEU A 67 6.69 -7.75 -8.69
C LEU A 67 7.38 -9.08 -8.96
N VAL A 68 7.47 -9.96 -7.96
CA VAL A 68 8.06 -11.29 -8.12
C VAL A 68 7.26 -12.13 -9.11
N GLU A 69 5.93 -12.08 -9.03
CA GLU A 69 5.06 -12.77 -9.99
C GLU A 69 5.27 -12.26 -11.42
N LEU A 70 5.26 -10.95 -11.62
CA LEU A 70 5.49 -10.33 -12.93
C LEU A 70 6.88 -10.65 -13.47
N GLU A 71 7.91 -10.68 -12.62
CA GLU A 71 9.27 -11.03 -13.04
C GLU A 71 9.35 -12.48 -13.53
N ASN A 72 8.66 -13.40 -12.85
CA ASN A 72 8.59 -14.80 -13.27
C ASN A 72 7.82 -14.95 -14.59
N GLN A 73 6.66 -14.31 -14.70
CA GLN A 73 5.87 -14.30 -15.94
C GLN A 73 6.67 -13.72 -17.11
N TYR A 74 7.42 -12.65 -16.86
CA TYR A 74 8.30 -12.03 -17.86
C TYR A 74 9.40 -12.99 -18.32
N LYS A 75 10.06 -13.70 -17.38
CA LYS A 75 11.11 -14.68 -17.72
C LYS A 75 10.55 -15.83 -18.55
N ASP A 76 9.39 -16.36 -18.19
CA ASP A 76 8.77 -17.46 -18.92
C ASP A 76 8.31 -17.02 -20.31
N LEU A 77 7.69 -15.84 -20.42
CA LEU A 77 7.27 -15.28 -21.70
C LEU A 77 8.47 -14.94 -22.60
N SER A 78 9.57 -14.45 -22.03
CA SER A 78 10.81 -14.19 -22.77
C SER A 78 11.39 -15.49 -23.32
N ARG A 79 11.41 -16.56 -22.52
CA ARG A 79 11.86 -17.89 -22.97
C ARG A 79 10.97 -18.43 -24.09
N GLU A 80 9.65 -18.30 -23.96
CA GLU A 80 8.71 -18.72 -25.00
C GLU A 80 8.91 -17.92 -26.28
N LYS A 81 9.10 -16.61 -26.18
CA LYS A 81 9.40 -15.74 -27.32
C LYS A 81 10.67 -16.19 -28.03
N GLU A 82 11.76 -16.43 -27.30
CA GLU A 82 13.02 -16.89 -27.89
C GLU A 82 12.87 -18.23 -28.62
N LEU A 83 12.13 -19.18 -28.03
CA LEU A 83 11.85 -20.48 -28.67
C LEU A 83 11.04 -20.30 -29.96
N ARG A 84 10.01 -19.44 -29.94
CA ARG A 84 9.19 -19.14 -31.11
C ARG A 84 10.00 -18.42 -32.19
N ASP A 85 10.82 -17.45 -31.82
CA ASP A 85 11.68 -16.71 -32.76
C ASP A 85 12.72 -17.66 -33.39
N ALA A 86 13.31 -18.56 -32.61
CA ALA A 86 14.19 -19.60 -33.12
C ALA A 86 13.46 -20.57 -34.07
N LEU A 87 12.21 -20.94 -33.76
CA LEU A 87 11.38 -21.77 -34.63
C LEU A 87 11.06 -21.06 -35.95
N VAL A 88 10.68 -19.78 -35.90
CA VAL A 88 10.43 -18.95 -37.09
C VAL A 88 11.67 -18.91 -37.97
N LYS A 89 12.85 -18.70 -37.38
CA LYS A 89 14.12 -18.72 -38.12
C LYS A 89 14.39 -20.07 -38.79
N LYS A 90 14.11 -21.19 -38.11
CA LYS A 90 14.24 -22.52 -38.71
C LYS A 90 13.21 -22.77 -39.82
N LEU A 91 11.99 -22.25 -39.68
CA LEU A 91 10.94 -22.37 -40.69
C LEU A 91 11.20 -21.55 -41.96
N GLN A 92 12.16 -20.63 -41.96
CA GLN A 92 12.62 -19.95 -43.18
C GLN A 92 13.37 -20.90 -44.13
N ASP A 93 13.92 -22.00 -43.61
CA ASP A 93 14.54 -23.05 -44.40
C ASP A 93 13.45 -23.98 -44.97
N GLU A 94 13.38 -24.08 -46.30
CA GLU A 94 12.35 -24.90 -46.99
C GLU A 94 12.44 -26.40 -46.65
N GLU A 95 13.65 -26.93 -46.47
CA GLU A 95 13.84 -28.34 -46.13
C GLU A 95 13.34 -28.61 -44.70
N TYR A 96 13.66 -27.71 -43.77
CA TYR A 96 13.14 -27.79 -42.40
C TYR A 96 11.62 -27.62 -42.36
N ALA A 97 11.07 -26.65 -43.09
CA ALA A 97 9.63 -26.42 -43.17
C ALA A 97 8.88 -27.64 -43.73
N ALA A 98 9.40 -28.27 -44.78
CA ALA A 98 8.81 -29.50 -45.32
C ALA A 98 8.84 -30.66 -44.30
N LYS A 99 9.96 -30.85 -43.57
CA LYS A 99 10.04 -31.86 -42.50
C LYS A 99 9.08 -31.55 -41.35
N TYR A 100 8.96 -30.28 -40.97
CA TYR A 100 8.06 -29.82 -39.93
C TYR A 100 6.59 -30.06 -40.29
N VAL A 101 6.18 -29.77 -41.53
CA VAL A 101 4.82 -30.06 -42.03
C VAL A 101 4.52 -31.55 -42.03
N ARG A 102 5.45 -32.38 -42.52
CA ARG A 102 5.30 -33.84 -42.48
C ARG A 102 5.13 -34.36 -41.06
N ALA A 103 5.93 -33.88 -40.11
CA ALA A 103 5.83 -34.27 -38.71
C ALA A 103 4.56 -33.73 -38.02
N LYS A 104 4.15 -32.49 -38.31
CA LYS A 104 3.03 -31.82 -37.63
C LYS A 104 1.67 -32.26 -38.14
N TYR A 105 1.55 -32.41 -39.46
CA TYR A 105 0.29 -32.71 -40.14
C TYR A 105 0.24 -34.14 -40.68
N GLN A 106 1.24 -34.98 -40.35
CA GLN A 106 1.33 -36.36 -40.84
C GLN A 106 1.21 -36.40 -42.36
N PHE A 107 1.85 -35.45 -43.04
CA PHE A 107 1.83 -35.38 -44.50
C PHE A 107 2.80 -36.41 -45.08
N SER A 108 2.33 -37.23 -46.01
CA SER A 108 3.13 -38.23 -46.73
C SER A 108 2.67 -38.32 -48.19
N LYS A 109 3.54 -38.82 -49.07
CA LYS A 109 3.21 -39.14 -50.46
C LYS A 109 2.77 -40.59 -50.62
N ASP A 110 2.21 -40.92 -51.78
CA ASP A 110 1.81 -42.29 -52.11
C ASP A 110 3.00 -43.26 -51.98
N GLY A 111 2.80 -44.32 -51.19
CA GLY A 111 3.82 -45.33 -50.89
C GLY A 111 4.71 -45.04 -49.67
N GLU A 112 4.55 -43.90 -48.98
CA GLU A 112 5.27 -43.60 -47.73
C GLU A 112 4.52 -44.10 -46.48
N PHE A 113 5.24 -44.64 -45.49
CA PHE A 113 4.69 -45.02 -44.18
C PHE A 113 4.99 -43.96 -43.12
N ILE A 114 3.99 -43.63 -42.29
CA ILE A 114 4.10 -42.61 -41.23
C ILE A 114 4.30 -43.28 -39.88
N TYR A 115 5.38 -42.91 -39.18
CA TYR A 115 5.62 -43.31 -37.80
C TYR A 115 5.46 -42.10 -36.87
N ASN A 116 4.52 -42.18 -35.94
CA ASN A 116 4.30 -41.12 -34.96
C ASN A 116 5.27 -41.26 -33.79
N ILE A 117 6.18 -40.29 -33.67
CA ILE A 117 7.15 -40.21 -32.57
C ILE A 117 6.67 -39.13 -31.59
N PRO A 118 6.32 -39.49 -30.34
CA PRO A 118 5.90 -38.49 -29.36
C PRO A 118 7.06 -37.54 -29.02
N GLY A 119 6.77 -36.23 -28.99
CA GLY A 119 7.76 -35.20 -28.63
C GLY A 119 8.74 -34.80 -29.75
N LEU A 120 8.49 -35.21 -31.00
CA LEU A 120 9.37 -34.88 -32.14
C LEU A 120 9.42 -33.38 -32.46
N LEU A 121 8.33 -32.65 -32.21
CA LEU A 121 8.23 -31.22 -32.48
C LEU A 121 8.43 -30.40 -31.20
N PRO A 122 9.15 -29.26 -31.28
CA PRO A 122 9.18 -28.31 -30.18
C PRO A 122 7.74 -27.83 -29.90
N LYS A 123 7.38 -27.80 -28.62
CA LYS A 123 6.08 -27.29 -28.15
C LYS A 123 6.02 -25.78 -28.23
#